data_AF-A0ABC9WV42-F1
#
_entry.id   AF-A0ABC9WV42-F1
#
_cell.length_a   1.000
_cell.length_b   1.000
_cell.length_c   1.000
_cell.angle_alpha   90.00
_cell.angle_beta   90.00
_cell.angle_gamma   90.00
#
_symmetry.space_group_name_H-M   'P 1'
#
loop_
_entity.id
_entity.type
_entity.pdbx_description
1 polymer ?
#
loop_
_entity_poly.entity_id
_entity_poly.type
_entity_poly.pdbx_seq_one_letter_code
_entity_poly.pdbx_strand_id
1 'polypeptide(L)'
;MKNRLPVDQFQDHLRNLKVHKSMGYDEMHPQVLRELADEAAKPLSVIFEKSWQSGEAPTDWKRGIVTPIFKTGKKEDPGNYRPVSLTSVPGKIMDQILLETMLWHTGNREVIGDSQHGFTKGKLCLTNLVAFCDGVTVLVDKGRATDVIYLDLCKAFDTVPHNILVSKLERHRFDGWTALWIRDWLDGCTERVVVSGSMSKWRTVTSGVPQGKFASDTKLCGVVNMLEGRDAIQRDLERLERWACVNSMKFNKAKCKVLHVGRRNPKHNYKLGGE
;
A
#
# COMPACT_ATOMS: atom_id res chain seq x y z
N MET A 1 -16.10 9.88 11.28
CA MET A 1 -17.26 8.97 11.17
C MET A 1 -17.98 8.91 12.50
N LYS A 2 -19.28 9.21 12.58
CA LYS A 2 -20.09 9.15 13.82
C LYS A 2 -21.11 8.00 13.83
N ASN A 3 -21.10 7.14 12.82
CA ASN A 3 -22.03 6.02 12.75
C ASN A 3 -21.36 4.78 13.32
N ARG A 4 -22.03 4.20 14.31
CA ARG A 4 -21.81 2.84 14.80
C ARG A 4 -21.66 1.90 13.61
N LEU A 5 -20.54 1.18 13.51
CA LEU A 5 -20.43 0.13 12.48
C LEU A 5 -21.50 -0.94 12.79
N PRO A 6 -22.36 -1.29 11.83
CA PRO A 6 -23.35 -2.34 12.03
C PRO A 6 -22.68 -3.66 12.38
N VAL A 7 -23.27 -4.42 13.29
CA VAL A 7 -22.82 -5.79 13.61
C VAL A 7 -22.77 -6.65 12.35
N ASP A 8 -23.74 -6.43 11.46
CA ASP A 8 -23.86 -7.08 10.14
C ASP A 8 -22.59 -6.93 9.30
N GLN A 9 -21.92 -5.77 9.36
CA GLN A 9 -20.67 -5.56 8.62
C GLN A 9 -19.56 -6.48 9.13
N PHE A 10 -19.43 -6.69 10.45
CA PHE A 10 -18.47 -7.64 11.00
C PHE A 10 -18.84 -9.07 10.64
N GLN A 11 -20.13 -9.41 10.72
CA GLN A 11 -20.63 -10.73 10.35
C GLN A 11 -20.31 -11.06 8.89
N ASP A 12 -20.50 -10.11 7.98
CA ASP A 12 -20.15 -10.26 6.56
C ASP A 12 -18.65 -10.45 6.36
N HIS A 13 -17.81 -9.67 7.05
CA HIS A 13 -16.36 -9.83 6.99
C HIS A 13 -15.91 -11.22 7.51
N LEU A 14 -16.50 -11.68 8.62
CA LEU A 14 -16.22 -12.99 9.21
C LEU A 14 -16.62 -14.13 8.28
N ARG A 15 -17.82 -14.07 7.69
CA ARG A 15 -18.34 -15.08 6.75
C ARG A 15 -17.50 -15.17 5.46
N ASN A 16 -16.90 -14.05 5.05
CA ASN A 16 -16.04 -13.97 3.87
C ASN A 16 -14.55 -14.27 4.14
N LEU A 17 -14.19 -14.69 5.36
CA LEU A 17 -12.81 -15.06 5.67
C LEU A 17 -12.32 -16.23 4.80
N LYS A 18 -11.11 -16.07 4.27
CA LYS A 18 -10.41 -17.12 3.52
C LYS A 18 -9.82 -18.14 4.49
N VAL A 19 -10.47 -19.29 4.63
CA VAL A 19 -10.12 -20.33 5.63
C VAL A 19 -8.77 -21.01 5.43
N HIS A 20 -8.21 -20.98 4.23
CA HIS A 20 -6.88 -21.53 3.94
C HIS A 20 -5.73 -20.58 4.32
N LYS A 21 -6.03 -19.38 4.85
CA LYS A 21 -4.99 -18.43 5.28
C LYS A 21 -4.45 -18.80 6.66
N SER A 22 -3.17 -18.48 6.86
CA SER A 22 -2.49 -18.66 8.14
C SER A 22 -3.09 -17.82 9.25
N MET A 23 -3.13 -18.39 10.46
CA MET A 23 -3.43 -17.69 11.71
C MET A 23 -2.36 -16.64 12.06
N GLY A 24 -2.72 -15.69 12.90
CA GLY A 24 -1.79 -14.72 13.48
C GLY A 24 -1.01 -15.32 14.65
N TYR A 25 -0.33 -14.45 15.42
CA TYR A 25 0.35 -14.84 16.65
C TYR A 25 -0.62 -15.23 17.78
N ASP A 26 -1.89 -14.84 17.65
CA ASP A 26 -3.02 -15.10 18.56
C ASP A 26 -3.58 -16.53 18.42
N GLU A 27 -3.04 -17.31 17.47
CA GLU A 27 -3.44 -18.68 17.18
C GLU A 27 -4.93 -18.83 16.80
N MET A 28 -5.56 -17.73 16.40
CA MET A 28 -6.95 -17.74 15.94
C MET A 28 -7.01 -18.12 14.46
N HIS A 29 -7.42 -19.35 14.17
CA HIS A 29 -7.57 -19.80 12.79
C HIS A 29 -8.78 -19.11 12.11
N PRO A 30 -8.65 -18.61 10.86
CA PRO A 30 -9.76 -17.95 10.17
C PRO A 30 -11.03 -18.80 10.04
N GLN A 31 -10.88 -20.14 9.96
CA GLN A 31 -12.01 -21.06 9.94
C GLN A 31 -12.86 -20.96 11.20
N VAL A 32 -12.25 -20.93 12.39
CA VAL A 32 -12.99 -20.84 13.66
C VAL A 32 -13.84 -19.57 13.71
N LEU A 33 -13.25 -18.44 13.31
CA LEU A 33 -13.95 -17.16 13.28
C LEU A 33 -15.06 -17.09 12.23
N ARG A 34 -14.90 -17.81 11.11
CA ARG A 34 -15.94 -17.91 10.08
C ARG A 34 -17.12 -18.75 10.54
N GLU A 35 -16.85 -19.92 11.14
CA GLU A 35 -17.92 -20.81 11.64
C GLU A 35 -18.65 -20.18 12.84
N LEU A 36 -17.96 -19.35 13.63
CA LEU A 36 -18.54 -18.60 14.76
C LEU A 36 -18.92 -17.16 14.40
N ALA A 37 -19.17 -16.84 13.13
CA ALA A 37 -19.38 -15.47 12.69
C ALA A 37 -20.52 -14.77 13.45
N ASP A 38 -21.62 -15.48 13.68
CA ASP A 38 -22.82 -14.95 14.32
C ASP A 38 -22.56 -14.57 15.80
N GLU A 39 -21.78 -15.40 16.49
CA GLU A 39 -21.42 -15.19 17.89
C GLU A 39 -20.26 -14.19 18.06
N ALA A 40 -19.28 -14.20 17.15
CA ALA A 40 -18.08 -13.38 17.22
C ALA A 40 -18.32 -11.94 16.77
N ALA A 41 -19.30 -11.70 15.87
CA ALA A 41 -19.57 -10.37 15.34
C ALA A 41 -19.91 -9.36 16.45
N LYS A 42 -20.74 -9.76 17.43
CA LYS A 42 -21.18 -8.84 18.48
C LYS A 42 -20.03 -8.41 19.41
N PRO A 43 -19.24 -9.30 20.02
CA PRO A 43 -18.07 -8.92 20.82
C PRO A 43 -17.06 -8.08 20.02
N LEU A 44 -16.76 -8.45 18.77
CA LEU A 44 -15.80 -7.71 17.94
C LEU A 44 -16.28 -6.29 17.63
N SER A 45 -17.56 -6.10 17.36
CA SER A 45 -18.15 -4.76 17.15
C SER A 45 -18.00 -3.86 18.37
N VAL A 46 -18.18 -4.40 19.58
CA VAL A 46 -18.00 -3.65 20.83
C VAL A 46 -16.54 -3.28 21.07
N ILE A 47 -15.60 -4.20 20.77
CA ILE A 47 -14.17 -3.92 20.90
C ILE A 47 -13.74 -2.86 19.89
N PHE A 48 -14.19 -2.96 18.62
CA PHE A 48 -13.96 -1.92 17.61
C PHE A 48 -14.48 -0.58 18.12
N GLU A 49 -15.74 -0.52 18.54
CA GLU A 49 -16.39 0.74 18.94
C GLU A 49 -15.64 1.42 20.08
N LYS A 50 -15.24 0.65 21.11
CA LYS A 50 -14.43 1.18 22.21
C LYS A 50 -13.06 1.66 21.74
N SER A 51 -12.37 0.86 20.93
CA SER A 51 -11.06 1.20 20.37
C SER A 51 -11.11 2.49 19.52
N TRP A 52 -12.16 2.63 18.72
CA TRP A 52 -12.37 3.81 17.88
C TRP A 52 -12.67 5.06 18.70
N GLN A 53 -13.51 4.94 19.74
CA GLN A 53 -13.85 6.05 20.63
C GLN A 53 -12.67 6.52 21.49
N SER A 54 -11.81 5.60 21.94
CA SER A 54 -10.60 5.97 22.66
C SER A 54 -9.49 6.48 21.73
N GLY A 55 -9.53 6.14 20.44
CA GLY A 55 -8.43 6.39 19.52
C GLY A 55 -7.24 5.46 19.74
N GLU A 56 -7.43 4.36 20.48
CA GLU A 56 -6.38 3.41 20.85
C GLU A 56 -6.67 2.03 20.25
N ALA A 57 -5.75 1.51 19.45
CA ALA A 57 -5.80 0.16 18.92
C ALA A 57 -5.40 -0.86 20.01
N PRO A 58 -6.14 -1.97 20.17
CA PRO A 58 -5.75 -3.08 21.03
C PRO A 58 -4.31 -3.52 20.77
N THR A 59 -3.54 -3.70 21.83
CA THR A 59 -2.15 -4.15 21.78
C THR A 59 -1.99 -5.44 20.97
N ASP A 60 -2.97 -6.33 21.07
CA ASP A 60 -3.01 -7.58 20.35
C ASP A 60 -3.17 -7.41 18.82
N TRP A 61 -3.73 -6.30 18.36
CA TRP A 61 -3.86 -6.01 16.92
C TRP A 61 -2.64 -5.27 16.35
N LYS A 62 -1.76 -4.81 17.24
CA LYS A 62 -0.48 -4.16 16.95
C LYS A 62 0.70 -5.17 16.91
N ARG A 63 0.45 -6.46 17.16
CA ARG A 63 1.47 -7.52 17.13
C ARG A 63 1.46 -8.31 15.83
N GLY A 64 2.65 -8.56 15.29
CA GLY A 64 2.85 -9.34 14.07
C GLY A 64 3.97 -10.38 14.17
N ILE A 65 3.78 -11.52 13.50
CA ILE A 65 4.84 -12.48 13.19
C ILE A 65 5.32 -12.25 11.76
N VAL A 66 6.60 -11.96 11.60
CA VAL A 66 7.23 -11.81 10.29
C VAL A 66 7.75 -13.16 9.83
N THR A 67 7.21 -13.63 8.71
CA THR A 67 7.70 -14.80 7.99
C THR A 67 8.44 -14.33 6.74
N PRO A 68 9.77 -14.53 6.64
CA PRO A 68 10.53 -14.13 5.47
C PRO A 68 10.25 -15.08 4.29
N ILE A 69 9.76 -14.53 3.18
CA ILE A 69 9.54 -15.28 1.93
C ILE A 69 10.68 -14.98 0.98
N PHE A 70 11.44 -16.01 0.59
CA PHE A 70 12.53 -15.85 -0.37
C PHE A 70 12.00 -15.36 -1.72
N LYS A 71 12.62 -14.32 -2.27
CA LYS A 71 12.22 -13.74 -3.55
C LYS A 71 13.13 -14.16 -4.70
N THR A 72 14.41 -13.82 -4.64
CA THR A 72 15.42 -14.10 -5.68
C THR A 72 16.82 -13.77 -5.18
N GLY A 73 17.88 -14.22 -5.83
CA GLY A 73 19.27 -13.88 -5.49
C GLY A 73 19.89 -14.84 -4.48
N LYS A 74 20.80 -14.32 -3.64
CA LYS A 74 21.53 -15.10 -2.63
C LYS A 74 20.67 -15.28 -1.38
N LYS A 75 20.61 -16.51 -0.84
CA LYS A 75 19.75 -16.84 0.33
C LYS A 75 20.30 -16.31 1.64
N GLU A 76 21.58 -15.94 1.67
CA GLU A 76 22.28 -15.44 2.86
C GLU A 76 22.03 -13.94 3.07
N ASP A 77 21.58 -13.24 2.03
CA ASP A 77 21.27 -11.81 2.08
C ASP A 77 19.80 -11.59 2.52
N PRO A 78 19.55 -11.00 3.71
CA PRO A 78 18.19 -10.71 4.18
C PRO A 78 17.41 -9.78 3.23
N GLY A 79 18.09 -8.96 2.43
CA GLY A 79 17.47 -8.08 1.44
C GLY A 79 16.75 -8.81 0.30
N ASN A 80 17.02 -10.10 0.13
CA ASN A 80 16.41 -10.96 -0.88
C ASN A 80 15.12 -11.64 -0.42
N TYR A 81 14.66 -11.34 0.79
CA TYR A 81 13.40 -11.83 1.34
C TYR A 81 12.36 -10.72 1.40
N ARG A 82 11.09 -11.12 1.28
CA ARG A 82 9.94 -10.28 1.58
C ARG A 82 9.46 -10.61 2.99
N PRO A 83 9.47 -9.64 3.92
CA PRO A 83 8.87 -9.85 5.23
C PRO A 83 7.35 -9.83 5.08
N VAL A 84 6.67 -10.95 5.34
CA VAL A 84 5.20 -10.98 5.40
C VAL A 84 4.77 -11.02 6.85
N SER A 85 3.96 -10.04 7.27
CA SER A 85 3.51 -9.89 8.64
C SER A 85 2.16 -10.60 8.85
N LEU A 86 2.19 -11.71 9.58
CA LEU A 86 1.02 -12.41 10.08
C LEU A 86 0.53 -11.72 11.35
N THR A 87 -0.57 -11.00 11.22
CA THR A 87 -1.30 -10.35 12.31
C THR A 87 -2.60 -11.09 12.64
N SER A 88 -3.15 -10.77 13.80
CA SER A 88 -4.42 -11.32 14.31
C SER A 88 -5.54 -11.18 13.27
N VAL A 89 -6.39 -12.20 13.18
CA VAL A 89 -7.51 -12.19 12.22
C VAL A 89 -8.52 -11.08 12.55
N PRO A 90 -8.90 -10.83 13.82
CA PRO A 90 -9.69 -9.66 14.18
C PRO A 90 -9.04 -8.34 13.78
N GLY A 91 -7.71 -8.19 14.01
CA GLY A 91 -6.97 -7.00 13.59
C GLY A 91 -7.01 -6.77 12.08
N LYS A 92 -6.97 -7.83 11.26
CA LYS A 92 -7.11 -7.72 9.80
C LYS A 92 -8.51 -7.29 9.36
N ILE A 93 -9.55 -7.71 10.07
CA ILE A 93 -10.93 -7.27 9.79
C ILE A 93 -11.06 -5.77 10.05
N MET A 94 -10.50 -5.29 11.17
CA MET A 94 -10.42 -3.86 11.48
C MET A 94 -9.69 -3.09 10.38
N ASP A 95 -8.53 -3.61 9.96
CA ASP A 95 -7.73 -3.00 8.91
C ASP A 95 -8.56 -2.86 7.62
N GLN A 96 -9.32 -3.89 7.25
CA GLN A 96 -10.17 -3.88 6.07
C GLN A 96 -11.30 -2.83 6.18
N ILE A 97 -11.99 -2.77 7.31
CA ILE A 97 -13.06 -1.78 7.55
C ILE A 97 -12.50 -0.35 7.45
N LEU A 98 -11.31 -0.12 8.03
CA LEU A 98 -10.62 1.16 7.97
C LEU A 98 -10.21 1.50 6.52
N LEU A 99 -9.70 0.53 5.76
CA LEU A 99 -9.35 0.73 4.37
C LEU A 99 -10.58 1.08 3.52
N GLU A 100 -11.68 0.36 3.66
CA GLU A 100 -12.93 0.62 2.94
C GLU A 100 -13.47 2.02 3.24
N THR A 101 -13.43 2.40 4.52
CA THR A 101 -13.72 3.75 5.00
C THR A 101 -12.85 4.81 4.33
N MET A 102 -11.55 4.56 4.26
CA MET A 102 -10.61 5.52 3.70
C MET A 102 -10.78 5.66 2.19
N LEU A 103 -10.98 4.56 1.49
CA LEU A 103 -11.22 4.54 0.04
C LEU A 103 -12.54 5.25 -0.32
N TRP A 104 -13.57 5.09 0.49
CA TRP A 104 -14.81 5.85 0.33
C TRP A 104 -14.57 7.36 0.47
N HIS A 105 -13.79 7.77 1.47
CA HIS A 105 -13.48 9.18 1.70
C HIS A 105 -12.64 9.79 0.56
N THR A 106 -11.63 9.07 0.07
CA THR A 106 -10.75 9.56 -1.00
C THR A 106 -11.42 9.55 -2.37
N GLY A 107 -12.25 8.54 -2.67
CA GLY A 107 -13.01 8.45 -3.91
C GLY A 107 -14.02 9.59 -4.07
N ASN A 108 -14.69 9.99 -2.99
CA ASN A 108 -15.66 11.10 -3.01
C ASN A 108 -15.02 12.50 -3.12
N ARG A 109 -13.69 12.61 -3.02
CA ARG A 109 -12.97 13.89 -2.98
C ARG A 109 -11.95 14.08 -4.09
N GLU A 110 -11.95 13.19 -5.10
CA GLU A 110 -11.01 13.21 -6.23
C GLU A 110 -9.53 13.27 -5.78
N VAL A 111 -9.22 12.76 -4.59
CA VAL A 111 -7.83 12.75 -4.07
C VAL A 111 -6.96 11.80 -4.92
N ILE A 112 -7.59 10.77 -5.47
CA ILE A 112 -6.98 9.79 -6.35
C ILE A 112 -7.36 10.12 -7.78
N GLY A 113 -6.37 10.41 -8.63
CA GLY A 113 -6.60 10.70 -10.04
C GLY A 113 -7.11 9.49 -10.84
N ASP A 114 -7.84 9.72 -11.93
CA ASP A 114 -8.43 8.66 -12.73
C ASP A 114 -7.43 7.70 -13.38
N SER A 115 -6.19 8.14 -13.56
CA SER A 115 -5.10 7.29 -14.06
C SER A 115 -4.62 6.25 -13.03
N GLN A 116 -4.93 6.44 -11.73
CA GLN A 116 -4.59 5.46 -10.69
C GLN A 116 -5.48 4.22 -10.84
N HIS A 117 -4.81 3.08 -11.05
CA HIS A 117 -5.46 1.78 -11.19
C HIS A 117 -5.18 0.83 -10.02
N GLY A 118 -3.99 0.93 -9.42
CA GLY A 118 -3.64 0.13 -8.24
C GLY A 118 -4.58 0.47 -7.08
N PHE A 119 -5.14 -0.56 -6.42
CA PHE A 119 -5.97 -0.44 -5.21
C PHE A 119 -7.22 0.42 -5.36
N THR A 120 -7.69 0.59 -6.59
CA THR A 120 -8.92 1.34 -6.86
C THR A 120 -10.04 0.38 -7.23
N LYS A 121 -11.16 0.47 -6.51
CA LYS A 121 -12.34 -0.38 -6.75
C LYS A 121 -12.78 -0.26 -8.21
N GLY A 122 -13.01 -1.39 -8.87
CA GLY A 122 -13.45 -1.44 -10.27
C GLY A 122 -12.35 -1.24 -11.32
N LYS A 123 -11.08 -1.04 -10.93
CA LYS A 123 -9.94 -0.93 -11.85
C LYS A 123 -9.03 -2.14 -11.74
N LEU A 124 -8.52 -2.61 -12.88
CA LEU A 124 -7.67 -3.81 -12.98
C LEU A 124 -6.33 -3.48 -13.64
N CYS A 125 -5.36 -4.39 -13.52
CA CYS A 125 -4.11 -4.30 -14.28
C CYS A 125 -4.39 -4.28 -15.80
N LEU A 126 -5.40 -5.04 -16.24
CA LEU A 126 -5.82 -5.07 -17.63
C LEU A 126 -6.37 -3.73 -18.10
N THR A 127 -7.24 -3.07 -17.32
CA THR A 127 -7.78 -1.75 -17.72
C THR A 127 -6.70 -0.69 -17.77
N ASN A 128 -5.70 -0.77 -16.88
CA ASN A 128 -4.51 0.09 -16.93
C ASN A 128 -3.70 -0.12 -18.21
N LEU A 129 -3.46 -1.39 -18.56
CA LEU A 129 -2.73 -1.74 -19.78
C LEU A 129 -3.47 -1.25 -21.03
N VAL A 130 -4.79 -1.44 -21.09
CA VAL A 130 -5.62 -0.97 -22.20
C VAL A 130 -5.57 0.55 -22.31
N ALA A 131 -5.78 1.29 -21.21
CA ALA A 131 -5.71 2.75 -21.21
C ALA A 131 -4.32 3.26 -21.64
N PHE A 132 -3.25 2.59 -21.19
CA PHE A 132 -1.89 2.88 -21.60
C PHE A 132 -1.67 2.64 -23.11
N CYS A 133 -2.04 1.45 -23.59
CA CYS A 133 -1.87 1.08 -24.99
C CYS A 133 -2.66 2.00 -25.91
N ASP A 134 -3.91 2.34 -25.56
CA ASP A 134 -4.74 3.28 -26.31
C ASP A 134 -4.05 4.65 -26.43
N GLY A 135 -3.61 5.21 -25.29
CA GLY A 135 -2.91 6.50 -25.27
C GLY A 135 -1.62 6.52 -26.09
N VAL A 136 -0.79 5.46 -26.00
CA VAL A 136 0.44 5.35 -26.80
C VAL A 136 0.13 5.15 -28.28
N THR A 137 -0.85 4.33 -28.63
CA THR A 137 -1.21 4.02 -30.03
C THR A 137 -1.70 5.27 -30.75
N VAL A 138 -2.56 6.07 -30.12
CA VAL A 138 -3.02 7.37 -30.66
C VAL A 138 -1.85 8.31 -31.00
N LEU A 139 -0.78 8.28 -30.21
CA LEU A 139 0.41 9.10 -30.49
C LEU A 139 1.24 8.54 -31.64
N VAL A 140 1.43 7.23 -31.67
CA VAL A 140 2.14 6.55 -32.75
C VAL A 140 1.44 6.72 -34.09
N ASP A 141 0.12 6.62 -34.13
CA ASP A 141 -0.69 6.81 -35.34
C ASP A 141 -0.58 8.25 -35.88
N LYS A 142 -0.39 9.22 -34.99
CA LYS A 142 -0.08 10.62 -35.34
C LYS A 142 1.38 10.82 -35.79
N GLY A 143 2.16 9.75 -35.94
CA GLY A 143 3.57 9.78 -36.32
C GLY A 143 4.50 10.37 -35.27
N ARG A 144 4.05 10.50 -34.01
CA ARG A 144 4.81 11.14 -32.94
C ARG A 144 5.82 10.16 -32.32
N ALA A 145 6.97 10.70 -31.94
CA ALA A 145 7.94 9.99 -31.11
C ALA A 145 7.56 10.19 -29.63
N THR A 146 7.46 9.09 -28.89
CA THR A 146 7.00 9.07 -27.50
C THR A 146 7.94 8.26 -26.62
N ASP A 147 8.38 8.86 -25.53
CA ASP A 147 9.13 8.18 -24.48
C ASP A 147 8.21 7.91 -23.28
N VAL A 148 8.23 6.67 -22.80
CA VAL A 148 7.45 6.22 -21.65
C VAL A 148 8.42 5.87 -20.52
N ILE A 149 8.24 6.48 -19.35
CA ILE A 149 9.08 6.23 -18.19
C ILE A 149 8.37 5.36 -17.16
N TYR A 150 8.97 4.21 -16.89
CA TYR A 150 8.61 3.33 -15.79
C TYR A 150 9.45 3.68 -14.57
N LEU A 151 8.78 4.00 -13.46
CA LEU A 151 9.41 4.30 -12.17
C LEU A 151 9.06 3.23 -11.14
N ASP A 152 10.03 2.88 -10.30
CA ASP A 152 9.86 1.95 -9.18
C ASP A 152 10.42 2.60 -7.91
N LEU A 153 9.69 2.52 -6.79
CA LEU A 153 10.16 2.99 -5.49
C LEU A 153 10.86 1.86 -4.73
N CYS A 154 11.98 2.18 -4.09
CA CYS A 154 12.69 1.27 -3.20
C CYS A 154 11.84 0.95 -1.97
N LYS A 155 11.43 -0.32 -1.84
CA LYS A 155 10.79 -0.87 -0.62
C LYS A 155 9.73 0.09 -0.06
N ALA A 156 8.82 0.55 -0.92
CA ALA A 156 7.90 1.64 -0.61
C ALA A 156 7.18 1.43 0.73
N PHE A 157 6.66 0.22 0.98
CA PHE A 157 5.95 -0.11 2.20
C PHE A 157 6.83 -0.22 3.44
N ASP A 158 8.09 -0.64 3.29
CA ASP A 158 9.00 -0.81 4.43
C ASP A 158 9.59 0.52 4.90
N THR A 159 9.45 1.57 4.08
CA THR A 159 10.19 2.84 4.25
C THR A 159 9.30 4.05 4.51
N VAL A 160 7.96 3.93 4.43
CA VAL A 160 7.06 5.05 4.69
C VAL A 160 7.24 5.58 6.13
N PRO A 161 7.58 6.86 6.33
CA PRO A 161 7.64 7.44 7.67
C PRO A 161 6.25 7.65 8.25
N HIS A 162 6.03 7.21 9.49
CA HIS A 162 4.71 7.26 10.14
C HIS A 162 4.21 8.69 10.33
N ASN A 163 5.07 9.60 10.77
CA ASN A 163 4.75 11.02 10.95
C ASN A 163 4.30 11.70 9.65
N ILE A 164 4.95 11.41 8.53
CA ILE A 164 4.59 11.95 7.21
C ILE A 164 3.25 11.37 6.75
N LEU A 165 3.04 10.06 6.94
CA LEU A 165 1.78 9.40 6.60
C LEU A 165 0.61 10.02 7.37
N VAL A 166 0.72 10.13 8.69
CA VAL A 166 -0.32 10.73 9.54
C VAL A 166 -0.56 12.20 9.17
N SER A 167 0.50 12.98 8.95
CA SER A 167 0.37 14.39 8.52
C SER A 167 -0.38 14.52 7.18
N LYS A 168 -0.21 13.58 6.26
CA LYS A 168 -0.96 13.57 5.00
C LYS A 168 -2.43 13.25 5.22
N LEU A 169 -2.75 12.29 6.08
CA LEU A 169 -4.14 11.97 6.42
C LEU A 169 -4.86 13.21 6.99
N GLU A 170 -4.22 13.93 7.89
CA GLU A 170 -4.78 15.17 8.45
C GLU A 170 -4.98 16.25 7.37
N ARG A 171 -4.02 16.45 6.47
CA ARG A 171 -4.14 17.40 5.35
C ARG A 171 -5.26 17.04 4.37
N HIS A 172 -5.51 15.75 4.16
CA HIS A 172 -6.62 15.27 3.34
C HIS A 172 -7.98 15.31 4.05
N ARG A 173 -8.05 15.91 5.25
CA ARG A 173 -9.26 16.13 6.05
C ARG A 173 -9.97 14.83 6.44
N PHE A 174 -9.20 13.76 6.65
CA PHE A 174 -9.68 12.65 7.46
C PHE A 174 -10.08 13.17 8.85
N ASP A 175 -11.11 12.59 9.46
CA ASP A 175 -11.51 13.04 10.79
C ASP A 175 -10.40 12.77 11.82
N GLY A 176 -10.31 13.65 12.83
CA GLY A 176 -9.24 13.59 13.83
C GLY A 176 -9.16 12.24 14.55
N TRP A 177 -10.31 11.58 14.76
CA TRP A 177 -10.37 10.25 15.37
C TRP A 177 -9.68 9.19 14.51
N THR A 178 -9.93 9.20 13.20
CA THR A 178 -9.26 8.29 12.24
C THR A 178 -7.74 8.50 12.25
N ALA A 179 -7.28 9.75 12.20
CA ALA A 179 -5.86 10.07 12.22
C ALA A 179 -5.19 9.69 13.55
N LEU A 180 -5.87 9.91 14.68
CA LEU A 180 -5.41 9.52 16.01
C LEU A 180 -5.27 8.01 16.14
N TRP A 181 -6.30 7.26 15.72
CA TRP A 181 -6.29 5.81 15.79
C TRP A 181 -5.17 5.20 14.93
N ILE A 182 -5.00 5.70 13.69
CA ILE A 182 -3.90 5.25 12.80
C ILE A 182 -2.54 5.57 13.42
N ARG A 183 -2.39 6.73 14.07
CA ARG A 183 -1.16 7.10 14.75
C ARG A 183 -0.84 6.13 15.90
N ASP A 184 -1.78 5.88 16.80
CA ASP A 184 -1.60 4.91 17.90
C ASP A 184 -1.28 3.50 17.36
N TRP A 185 -1.98 3.11 16.28
CA TRP A 185 -1.74 1.83 15.63
C TRP A 185 -0.30 1.72 15.12
N LEU A 186 0.20 2.74 14.42
CA LEU A 186 1.56 2.77 13.89
C LEU A 186 2.63 2.80 15.00
N ASP A 187 2.46 3.66 16.00
CA ASP A 187 3.44 3.86 17.09
C ASP A 187 3.59 2.63 17.99
N GLY A 188 2.51 1.86 18.19
CA GLY A 188 2.51 0.69 19.06
C GLY A 188 2.81 -0.64 18.35
N CYS A 189 3.13 -0.63 17.05
CA CYS A 189 3.38 -1.85 16.29
C CYS A 189 4.66 -2.57 16.77
N THR A 190 4.52 -3.87 17.05
CA THR A 190 5.65 -4.75 17.42
C THR A 190 5.64 -6.01 16.58
N GLU A 191 6.83 -6.40 16.13
CA GLU A 191 7.02 -7.58 15.29
C GLU A 191 8.14 -8.46 15.82
N ARG A 192 8.03 -9.76 15.55
CA ARG A 192 9.12 -10.73 15.74
C ARG A 192 9.24 -11.61 14.50
N VAL A 193 10.45 -12.04 14.19
CA VAL A 193 10.72 -12.90 13.04
C VAL A 193 10.67 -14.36 13.47
N VAL A 194 10.05 -15.21 12.65
CA VAL A 194 10.05 -16.66 12.82
C VAL A 194 10.77 -17.31 11.64
N VAL A 195 11.81 -18.09 11.94
CA VAL A 195 12.60 -18.86 10.96
C VAL A 195 12.80 -20.26 11.49
N SER A 196 12.34 -21.27 10.74
CA SER A 196 12.53 -22.69 11.07
C SER A 196 12.13 -23.03 12.52
N GLY A 197 11.00 -22.49 13.00
CA GLY A 197 10.49 -22.69 14.36
C GLY A 197 11.16 -21.83 15.45
N SER A 198 12.28 -21.18 15.15
CA SER A 198 12.94 -20.25 16.07
C SER A 198 12.32 -18.87 16.00
N MET A 199 12.16 -18.22 17.16
CA MET A 199 11.52 -16.91 17.28
C MET A 199 12.52 -15.87 17.79
N SER A 200 12.56 -14.70 17.14
CA SER A 200 13.32 -13.57 17.67
C SER A 200 12.64 -12.92 18.87
N LYS A 201 13.37 -12.04 19.56
CA LYS A 201 12.76 -11.06 20.47
C LYS A 201 11.80 -10.17 19.70
N TRP A 202 10.78 -9.65 20.39
CA TRP A 202 9.92 -8.60 19.88
C TRP A 202 10.72 -7.31 19.66
N ARG A 203 10.40 -6.60 18.59
CA ARG A 203 10.96 -5.28 18.27
C ARG A 203 9.86 -4.34 17.81
N THR A 204 9.98 -3.07 18.19
CA THR A 204 9.09 -2.01 17.72
C THR A 204 9.34 -1.71 16.24
N VAL A 205 8.26 -1.51 15.49
CA VAL A 205 8.31 -1.08 14.09
C VAL A 205 8.40 0.43 14.05
N THR A 206 9.54 0.96 13.60
CA THR A 206 9.82 2.41 13.61
C THR A 206 9.53 3.11 12.28
N SER A 207 9.30 2.33 11.21
CA SER A 207 8.99 2.85 9.88
C SER A 207 8.30 1.79 9.04
N GLY A 208 7.58 2.24 8.02
CA GLY A 208 6.87 1.38 7.09
C GLY A 208 5.53 0.91 7.63
N VAL A 209 4.79 0.23 6.77
CA VAL A 209 3.49 -0.38 7.08
C VAL A 209 3.64 -1.89 6.86
N PRO A 210 3.21 -2.74 7.81
CA PRO A 210 3.32 -4.19 7.69
C PRO A 210 2.80 -4.73 6.36
N GLN A 211 3.65 -5.44 5.62
CA GLN A 211 3.27 -6.07 4.35
C GLN A 211 2.31 -7.24 4.62
N GLY A 212 1.15 -7.23 3.95
CA GLY A 212 0.07 -8.19 4.16
C GLY A 212 -1.22 -7.61 4.78
N LYS A 213 -1.19 -6.33 5.19
CA LYS A 213 -2.38 -5.57 5.63
C LYS A 213 -2.92 -4.65 4.52
N PHE A 214 -2.29 -3.48 4.33
CA PHE A 214 -2.84 -2.35 3.56
C PHE A 214 -2.15 -2.08 2.20
N ALA A 215 -1.26 -2.95 1.74
CA ALA A 215 -0.20 -2.54 0.81
C ALA A 215 -0.12 -3.40 -0.45
N SER A 216 -0.18 -2.79 -1.64
CA SER A 216 0.47 -3.33 -2.85
C SER A 216 0.74 -2.24 -3.91
N ASP A 217 1.50 -2.62 -4.93
CA ASP A 217 2.34 -1.77 -5.78
C ASP A 217 1.54 -0.85 -6.73
N THR A 218 1.81 0.45 -6.68
CA THR A 218 1.32 1.43 -7.66
C THR A 218 2.42 1.73 -8.67
N LYS A 219 2.14 1.53 -9.97
CA LYS A 219 3.01 1.95 -11.08
C LYS A 219 2.46 3.25 -11.67
N LEU A 220 3.28 4.30 -11.74
CA LEU A 220 2.96 5.56 -12.42
C LEU A 220 3.47 5.51 -13.86
N CYS A 221 2.70 6.08 -14.80
CA CYS A 221 3.05 6.21 -16.22
C CYS A 221 2.81 7.66 -16.67
N GLY A 222 3.77 8.25 -17.39
CA GLY A 222 3.66 9.55 -18.05
C GLY A 222 3.90 9.42 -19.56
N VAL A 223 3.29 10.29 -20.37
CA VAL A 223 3.26 10.24 -21.84
C VAL A 223 3.63 11.62 -22.41
N VAL A 224 4.58 11.72 -23.37
CA VAL A 224 5.00 13.03 -23.93
C VAL A 224 5.38 13.01 -25.43
N ASN A 225 5.37 14.19 -26.07
CA ASN A 225 5.76 14.52 -27.46
C ASN A 225 6.97 15.49 -27.58
N MET A 226 7.88 15.20 -28.52
CA MET A 226 8.96 16.06 -29.11
C MET A 226 9.91 16.82 -28.16
N LEU A 227 10.89 17.60 -28.69
CA LEU A 227 12.06 18.16 -27.98
C LEU A 227 11.74 18.98 -26.70
N GLU A 228 10.69 19.81 -26.71
CA GLU A 228 10.16 20.46 -25.48
C GLU A 228 9.71 19.43 -24.43
N GLY A 229 9.28 18.28 -24.91
CA GLY A 229 8.87 17.12 -24.14
C GLY A 229 10.01 16.39 -23.43
N ARG A 230 11.24 16.39 -23.98
CA ARG A 230 12.39 15.85 -23.24
C ARG A 230 12.62 16.66 -21.97
N ASP A 231 12.69 17.98 -22.12
CA ASP A 231 12.95 18.87 -21.00
C ASP A 231 11.75 18.89 -20.03
N ALA A 232 10.52 18.77 -20.54
CA ALA A 232 9.33 18.61 -19.71
C ALA A 232 9.38 17.33 -18.87
N ILE A 233 9.70 16.19 -19.49
CA ILE A 233 9.88 14.93 -18.76
C ILE A 233 10.97 15.07 -17.71
N GLN A 234 12.11 15.66 -18.05
CA GLN A 234 13.21 15.81 -17.10
C GLN A 234 12.79 16.68 -15.89
N ARG A 235 12.07 17.79 -16.14
CA ARG A 235 11.50 18.62 -15.06
C ARG A 235 10.51 17.85 -14.19
N ASP A 236 9.68 16.99 -14.79
CA ASP A 236 8.73 16.16 -14.04
C ASP A 236 9.43 15.08 -13.22
N LEU A 237 10.51 14.47 -13.73
CA LEU A 237 11.36 13.56 -12.96
C LEU A 237 12.01 14.27 -11.77
N GLU A 238 12.53 15.48 -11.96
CA GLU A 238 13.10 16.28 -10.86
C GLU A 238 12.03 16.65 -9.81
N ARG A 239 10.79 16.95 -10.25
CA ARG A 239 9.65 17.18 -9.33
C ARG A 239 9.34 15.91 -8.54
N LEU A 240 9.31 14.75 -9.20
CA LEU A 240 9.07 13.46 -8.56
C LEU A 240 10.19 13.09 -7.60
N GLU A 241 11.43 13.42 -7.92
CA GLU A 241 12.58 13.22 -7.03
C GLU A 241 12.50 14.13 -5.79
N ARG A 242 12.20 15.42 -5.96
CA ARG A 242 11.96 16.33 -4.83
C ARG A 242 10.80 15.83 -3.96
N TRP A 243 9.72 15.35 -4.59
CA TRP A 243 8.62 14.73 -3.88
C TRP A 243 9.09 13.51 -3.09
N ALA A 244 9.88 12.62 -3.69
CA ALA A 244 10.42 11.45 -3.00
C ALA A 244 11.28 11.87 -1.79
N CYS A 245 12.13 12.88 -1.93
CA CYS A 245 12.94 13.45 -0.85
C CYS A 245 12.09 13.98 0.31
N VAL A 246 11.07 14.80 0.01
CA VAL A 246 10.11 15.32 1.02
C VAL A 246 9.37 14.18 1.73
N ASN A 247 9.16 13.06 1.04
CA ASN A 247 8.49 11.89 1.61
C ASN A 247 9.47 10.84 2.20
N SER A 248 10.77 11.15 2.24
CA SER A 248 11.84 10.24 2.66
C SER A 248 11.82 8.87 1.94
N MET A 249 11.37 8.87 0.68
CA MET A 249 11.35 7.71 -0.21
C MET A 249 12.48 7.81 -1.24
N LYS A 250 12.83 6.67 -1.84
CA LYS A 250 13.87 6.60 -2.87
C LYS A 250 13.38 5.81 -4.08
N PHE A 251 13.84 6.17 -5.28
CA PHE A 251 13.59 5.37 -6.48
C PHE A 251 14.59 4.22 -6.60
N ASN A 252 14.11 3.08 -7.10
CA ASN A 252 14.92 1.94 -7.50
C ASN A 252 15.41 2.14 -8.93
N LYS A 253 16.53 2.88 -9.08
CA LYS A 253 17.09 3.23 -10.39
C LYS A 253 17.29 2.02 -11.30
N ALA A 254 17.70 0.87 -10.76
CA ALA A 254 17.95 -0.34 -11.54
C ALA A 254 16.68 -0.92 -12.20
N LYS A 255 15.52 -0.69 -11.59
CA LYS A 255 14.21 -1.12 -12.09
C LYS A 255 13.44 -0.05 -12.84
N CYS A 256 13.84 1.21 -12.71
CA CYS A 256 13.34 2.26 -13.58
C CYS A 256 13.80 1.98 -15.02
N LYS A 257 12.90 2.18 -15.99
CA LYS A 257 13.16 1.92 -17.41
C LYS A 257 12.51 2.99 -18.28
N VAL A 258 13.12 3.23 -19.43
CA VAL A 258 12.54 4.07 -20.46
C VAL A 258 12.22 3.19 -21.66
N LEU A 259 11.01 3.34 -22.18
CA LEU A 259 10.56 2.69 -23.40
C LEU A 259 10.39 3.75 -24.48
N HIS A 260 11.13 3.61 -25.58
CA HIS A 260 11.09 4.52 -26.72
C HIS A 260 10.14 3.98 -27.78
N VAL A 261 9.11 4.75 -28.13
CA VAL A 261 8.07 4.36 -29.07
C VAL A 261 8.04 5.34 -30.25
N GLY A 262 7.79 4.82 -31.46
CA GLY A 262 7.70 5.58 -32.70
C GLY A 262 8.95 5.46 -33.59
N ARG A 263 8.74 5.38 -34.92
CA ARG A 263 9.82 5.08 -35.88
C ARG A 263 10.94 6.12 -35.92
N ARG A 264 10.63 7.38 -35.64
CA ARG A 264 11.59 8.51 -35.65
C ARG A 264 12.02 8.93 -34.25
N ASN A 265 11.90 8.05 -33.26
CA ASN A 265 12.22 8.40 -31.88
C ASN A 265 13.74 8.58 -31.68
N PRO A 266 14.19 9.73 -31.16
CA PRO A 266 15.61 10.05 -30.94
C PRO A 266 16.25 9.28 -29.76
N LYS A 267 15.46 8.53 -28.98
CA LYS A 267 15.88 7.72 -27.82
C LYS A 267 16.58 8.56 -26.76
N HIS A 268 15.86 9.52 -26.18
CA HIS A 268 16.44 10.43 -25.21
C HIS A 268 16.82 9.71 -23.91
N ASN A 269 17.93 10.14 -23.31
CA ASN A 269 18.31 9.74 -21.96
C ASN A 269 17.81 10.75 -20.93
N TYR A 270 17.41 10.21 -19.78
CA TYR A 270 16.84 10.94 -18.65
C TYR A 270 17.61 10.61 -17.37
N LYS A 271 17.64 11.58 -16.46
CA LYS A 271 18.31 11.46 -15.16
C LYS A 271 17.30 11.36 -14.02
N LEU A 272 17.65 10.57 -13.02
CA LEU A 272 16.88 10.38 -11.78
C LEU A 272 17.90 10.28 -10.64
N GLY A 273 18.03 11.32 -9.81
CA GLY A 273 19.24 11.55 -9.02
C GLY A 273 20.12 12.63 -9.62
N GLY A 274 20.97 13.26 -8.80
CA GLY A 274 22.04 14.18 -9.22
C GLY A 274 23.18 13.55 -10.06
N GLU A 275 22.92 12.43 -10.73
CA GLU A 275 23.86 11.72 -11.64
C GLU A 275 23.22 11.55 -13.02
#